data_AF-A0A7S4MA50-F1
#
_entry.id   AF-A0A7S4MA50-F1
#
_cell.length_a   1.000
_cell.length_b   1.000
_cell.length_c   1.000
_cell.angle_alpha   90.00
_cell.angle_beta   90.00
_cell.angle_gamma   90.00
#
_symmetry.space_group_name_H-M   'P 1'
#
loop_
_entity.id
_entity.type
_entity.pdbx_description
1 polymer ?
#
loop_
_entity_poly.entity_id
_entity_poly.type
_entity_poly.pdbx_seq_one_letter_code
_entity_poly.pdbx_strand_id
1 'polypeptide(L)'
;RMTPVLENNVKELGVDCFLMGYNGAHCVAPFSHDRKQIFHQPLPEGVVDRLIDYAIKNDHFLNVYLDGKLRGAPTDETRHYPERYSYLNQATYDYVGSLDSLR
;
A
#
# COMPACT_ATOMS: atom_id res chain seq x y z
N ARG A 1 2.71 -4.06 2.41
CA ARG A 1 1.32 -4.55 2.47
C ARG A 1 0.68 -4.06 3.76
N MET A 2 -0.52 -3.47 3.69
CA MET A 2 -1.24 -3.05 4.90
C MET A 2 -1.71 -4.28 5.70
N THR A 3 -2.09 -5.36 5.00
CA THR A 3 -2.62 -6.58 5.61
C THR A 3 -1.62 -7.29 6.55
N PRO A 4 -0.34 -7.49 6.21
CA PRO A 4 0.65 -8.07 7.14
C PRO A 4 0.88 -7.28 8.42
N VAL A 5 0.80 -5.94 8.39
CA VAL A 5 0.90 -5.13 9.61
C VAL A 5 -0.30 -5.41 10.51
N LEU A 6 -1.51 -5.42 9.94
CA LEU A 6 -2.73 -5.78 10.66
C LEU A 6 -2.69 -7.22 11.18
N GLU A 7 -2.21 -8.17 10.36
CA GLU A 7 -2.07 -9.59 10.71
C GLU A 7 -1.10 -9.80 11.87
N ASN A 8 0.05 -9.12 11.87
CA ASN A 8 1.00 -9.18 12.98
C ASN A 8 0.36 -8.66 14.27
N ASN A 9 -0.31 -7.50 14.22
CA ASN A 9 -0.96 -6.93 15.40
C ASN A 9 -2.01 -7.87 15.99
N VAL A 10 -2.91 -8.42 15.16
CA VAL A 10 -3.96 -9.32 15.68
C VAL A 10 -3.40 -10.65 16.17
N LYS A 11 -2.30 -11.14 15.57
CA LYS A 11 -1.60 -12.33 16.04
C LYS A 11 -0.96 -12.09 17.40
N GLU A 12 -0.27 -10.96 17.58
CA GLU A 12 0.34 -10.57 18.86
C GLU A 12 -0.71 -10.35 19.95
N LEU A 13 -1.87 -9.80 19.59
CA LEU A 13 -3.00 -9.60 20.51
C LEU A 13 -3.82 -10.87 20.77
N GLY A 14 -3.62 -11.94 20.01
CA GLY A 14 -4.42 -13.17 20.11
C GLY A 14 -5.89 -12.99 19.73
N VAL A 15 -6.20 -12.04 18.83
CA VAL A 15 -7.56 -11.70 18.44
C VAL A 15 -7.93 -12.35 17.11
N ASP A 16 -9.06 -13.05 17.09
CA ASP A 16 -9.65 -13.60 15.86
C ASP A 16 -10.76 -12.67 15.36
N CYS A 17 -10.40 -11.77 14.45
CA CYS A 17 -11.33 -10.77 13.91
C CYS A 17 -11.18 -10.57 12.40
N PHE A 18 -12.18 -9.93 11.82
CA PHE A 18 -12.12 -9.39 10.46
C PHE A 18 -11.06 -8.31 10.38
N LEU A 19 -10.28 -8.31 9.30
CA LEU A 19 -9.32 -7.24 9.03
C LEU A 19 -9.83 -6.36 7.89
N MET A 20 -9.75 -5.05 8.10
CA MET A 20 -10.12 -4.05 7.10
C MET A 20 -8.90 -3.16 6.84
N GLY A 21 -8.44 -3.14 5.59
CA GLY A 21 -7.36 -2.30 5.12
C GLY A 21 -7.84 -1.28 4.09
N TYR A 22 -6.95 -0.34 3.74
CA TYR A 22 -7.19 0.65 2.67
C TYR A 22 -8.52 1.41 2.83
N ASN A 23 -8.82 1.83 4.07
CA ASN A 23 -10.07 2.52 4.41
C ASN A 23 -11.34 1.76 4.01
N GLY A 24 -11.31 0.42 4.07
CA GLY A 24 -12.44 -0.45 3.75
C GLY A 24 -12.45 -0.97 2.32
N ALA A 25 -11.50 -0.56 1.46
CA ALA A 25 -11.39 -1.09 0.10
C ALA A 25 -10.93 -2.56 0.06
N HIS A 26 -10.44 -3.12 1.17
CA HIS A 26 -10.09 -4.54 1.27
C HIS A 26 -10.45 -5.09 2.65
N CYS A 27 -11.28 -6.14 2.66
CA CYS A 27 -11.72 -6.82 3.89
C CYS A 27 -11.49 -8.33 3.77
N VAL A 28 -10.89 -8.92 4.81
CA VAL A 28 -10.65 -10.36 4.92
C VAL A 28 -11.26 -10.94 6.19
N ALA A 29 -11.60 -12.23 6.12
CA ALA A 29 -12.20 -12.99 7.21
C ALA A 29 -11.24 -13.17 8.41
N PRO A 30 -11.75 -13.63 9.56
CA PRO A 30 -10.94 -14.07 10.70
C PRO A 30 -9.93 -15.18 10.31
N PHE A 31 -8.93 -15.42 11.15
CA PHE A 31 -7.92 -16.46 10.91
C PHE A 31 -8.55 -17.85 10.99
N SER A 32 -9.53 -18.04 11.88
CA SER A 32 -10.35 -19.26 11.94
C SER A 32 -11.12 -19.58 10.65
N HIS A 33 -11.17 -18.64 9.71
CA HIS A 33 -11.80 -18.75 8.40
C HIS A 33 -10.79 -18.50 7.25
N ASP A 34 -9.53 -18.88 7.48
CA ASP A 34 -8.43 -18.89 6.51
C ASP A 34 -8.13 -17.54 5.86
N ARG A 35 -8.45 -16.41 6.51
CA ARG A 35 -8.23 -15.06 5.96
C ARG A 35 -8.83 -14.86 4.56
N LYS A 36 -9.93 -15.56 4.25
CA LYS A 36 -10.60 -15.45 2.95
C LYS A 36 -11.00 -14.01 2.65
N GLN A 37 -10.75 -13.55 1.43
CA GLN A 37 -11.21 -12.23 0.96
C GLN A 37 -12.75 -12.17 0.95
N ILE A 38 -13.30 -11.18 1.65
CA ILE A 38 -14.75 -10.93 1.74
C ILE A 38 -15.15 -9.81 0.77
N PHE A 39 -14.33 -8.77 0.71
CA PHE A 39 -14.58 -7.60 -0.12
C PHE A 39 -13.26 -7.04 -0.65
N HIS A 40 -13.26 -6.61 -1.90
CA HIS A 40 -12.12 -5.94 -2.51
C HIS A 40 -12.61 -4.98 -3.61
N GLN A 41 -12.25 -3.71 -3.47
CA GLN A 41 -12.54 -2.65 -4.43
C GLN A 41 -11.24 -1.91 -4.75
N PRO A 42 -10.41 -2.45 -5.68
CA PRO A 42 -9.21 -1.77 -6.12
C PRO A 42 -9.57 -0.50 -6.92
N LEU A 43 -8.56 0.34 -7.17
CA LEU A 43 -8.72 1.44 -8.12
C LEU A 43 -9.10 0.88 -9.51
N PRO A 44 -9.99 1.55 -10.26
CA PRO A 44 -10.28 1.16 -11.64
C PRO A 44 -9.04 1.14 -12.52
N GLU A 45 -9.09 0.33 -13.58
CA GLU A 45 -8.04 0.25 -14.57
C GLU A 45 -7.67 1.63 -15.15
N GLY A 46 -6.38 1.87 -15.38
CA GLY A 46 -5.84 3.13 -15.92
C GLY A 46 -5.84 4.32 -14.95
N VAL A 47 -6.46 4.22 -13.76
CA VAL A 47 -6.39 5.31 -12.76
C VAL A 47 -4.97 5.47 -12.22
N VAL A 48 -4.26 4.37 -11.98
CA VAL A 48 -2.87 4.41 -11.51
C VAL A 48 -1.97 5.08 -12.54
N ASP A 49 -2.12 4.74 -13.82
CA ASP A 49 -1.33 5.35 -14.91
C ASP A 49 -1.53 6.87 -14.97
N ARG A 50 -2.77 7.32 -14.83
CA ARG A 50 -3.09 8.77 -14.80
C ARG A 50 -2.48 9.48 -13.58
N LEU A 51 -2.40 8.80 -12.44
CA LEU A 51 -1.73 9.34 -11.24
C LEU A 51 -0.22 9.38 -11.41
N ILE A 52 0.37 8.37 -12.07
CA ILE A 52 1.79 8.35 -12.45
C ILE A 52 2.09 9.52 -13.38
N ASP A 53 1.30 9.71 -14.45
CA ASP A 53 1.48 10.81 -15.40
C ASP A 53 1.41 12.17 -14.70
N TYR A 54 0.45 12.33 -13.79
CA TYR A 54 0.32 13.55 -12.99
C TYR A 54 1.53 13.75 -12.08
N ALA A 55 2.01 12.70 -11.41
CA ALA A 55 3.15 12.79 -10.50
C ALA A 55 4.43 13.15 -11.25
N ILE A 56 4.71 12.51 -12.38
CA ILE A 56 5.87 12.80 -13.25
C ILE A 56 5.80 14.25 -13.74
N LYS A 57 4.64 14.68 -14.27
CA LYS A 57 4.47 16.01 -14.84
C LYS A 57 4.72 17.14 -13.82
N ASN A 58 4.44 16.89 -12.55
CA ASN A 58 4.50 17.92 -11.49
C ASN A 58 5.64 17.70 -10.49
N ASP A 59 6.58 16.80 -10.78
CA ASP A 59 7.69 16.45 -9.89
C ASP A 59 7.21 16.11 -8.47
N HIS A 60 6.23 15.21 -8.39
CA HIS A 60 5.67 14.74 -7.13
C HIS A 60 6.11 13.33 -6.81
N PHE A 61 6.39 13.10 -5.54
CA PHE A 61 6.53 11.75 -5.02
C PHE A 61 5.17 11.04 -5.00
N LEU A 62 5.14 9.79 -5.47
CA LEU A 62 3.93 8.97 -5.50
C LEU A 62 4.10 7.72 -4.63
N ASN A 63 3.19 7.60 -3.66
CA ASN A 63 2.94 6.37 -2.92
C ASN A 63 1.84 5.58 -3.59
N VAL A 64 2.14 4.37 -4.05
CA VAL A 64 1.14 3.50 -4.64
C VAL A 64 1.23 2.09 -4.08
N TYR A 65 0.07 1.51 -3.75
CA TYR A 65 -0.01 0.10 -3.38
C TYR A 65 -0.38 -0.72 -4.62
N LEU A 66 0.54 -1.56 -5.10
CA LEU A 66 0.35 -2.50 -6.21
C LEU A 66 0.64 -3.92 -5.74
N ASP A 67 -0.29 -4.85 -5.96
CA ASP A 67 -0.22 -6.24 -5.44
C ASP A 67 0.04 -6.29 -3.92
N GLY A 68 -0.52 -5.29 -3.25
CA GLY A 68 -0.35 -5.01 -1.83
C GLY A 68 1.05 -4.48 -1.45
N LYS A 69 2.03 -4.37 -2.34
CA LYS A 69 3.32 -3.76 -2.02
C LYS A 69 3.23 -2.25 -2.14
N LEU A 70 3.75 -1.54 -1.15
CA LEU A 70 3.91 -0.09 -1.25
C LEU A 70 5.13 0.17 -2.13
N ARG A 71 4.95 0.82 -3.27
CA ARG A 71 6.00 1.15 -4.23
C ARG A 71 6.13 2.66 -4.36
N GLY A 72 7.33 3.09 -4.70
CA GLY A 72 7.66 4.48 -4.98
C GLY A 72 9.01 4.58 -5.67
N ALA A 73 9.26 5.70 -6.34
CA ALA A 73 10.52 6.00 -7.03
C ALA A 73 11.03 7.37 -6.55
N PRO A 74 11.64 7.46 -5.36
CA PRO A 74 12.13 8.73 -4.85
C PRO A 74 13.33 9.22 -5.67
N THR A 75 13.33 10.51 -5.97
CA THR A 75 14.51 11.28 -6.39
C THR A 75 15.28 11.75 -5.15
N ASP A 76 16.43 12.40 -5.34
CA ASP A 76 17.18 12.97 -4.23
C ASP A 76 16.39 14.10 -3.53
N GLU A 77 15.60 14.87 -4.27
CA GLU A 77 14.73 15.93 -3.76
C GLU A 77 13.54 15.37 -2.97
N THR A 78 13.00 14.22 -3.40
CA THR A 78 11.75 13.66 -2.85
C THR A 78 11.95 12.53 -1.84
N ARG A 79 13.20 12.10 -1.59
CA ARG A 79 13.54 10.99 -0.68
C ARG A 79 13.03 11.14 0.74
N HIS A 80 12.87 12.37 1.23
CA HIS A 80 12.36 12.63 2.57
C HIS A 80 10.88 12.23 2.76
N TYR A 81 10.08 12.17 1.69
CA TYR A 81 8.67 11.77 1.76
C TYR A 81 8.47 10.30 2.16
N PRO A 82 9.05 9.30 1.46
CA PRO A 82 8.91 7.92 1.87
C PRO A 82 9.58 7.62 3.20
N GLU A 83 10.67 8.30 3.54
CA GLU A 83 11.32 8.16 4.87
C GLU A 83 10.35 8.55 5.99
N ARG A 84 9.73 9.73 5.89
CA ARG A 84 8.73 10.20 6.86
C ARG A 84 7.52 9.27 6.91
N TYR A 85 7.03 8.82 5.75
CA TYR A 85 5.89 7.92 5.69
C TYR A 85 6.21 6.56 6.35
N SER A 86 7.38 6.00 6.08
CA SER A 86 7.85 4.74 6.66
C SER A 86 7.98 4.84 8.17
N TYR A 87 8.57 5.93 8.66
CA TYR A 87 8.73 6.17 10.10
C TYR A 87 7.38 6.22 10.83
N LEU A 88 6.42 6.99 10.30
CA LEU A 88 5.12 7.18 10.95
C LEU A 88 4.21 5.94 10.88
N ASN A 89 4.25 5.22 9.75
CA ASN A 89 3.30 4.14 9.48
C ASN A 89 3.91 2.74 9.59
N GLN A 90 5.20 2.66 9.94
CA GLN A 90 5.98 1.40 9.94
C GLN A 90 5.84 0.65 8.60
N ALA A 91 5.76 1.42 7.51
CA ALA A 91 5.54 0.90 6.18
C ALA A 91 6.87 0.60 5.49
N THR A 92 6.95 -0.54 4.81
CA THR A 92 8.12 -0.91 4.00
C THR A 92 7.86 -0.62 2.54
N TYR A 93 8.81 0.09 1.89
CA TYR A 93 8.78 0.38 0.46
C TYR A 93 9.52 -0.68 -0.35
N ASP A 94 8.95 -0.97 -1.51
CA ASP A 94 9.62 -1.62 -2.64
C ASP A 94 9.98 -0.52 -3.64
N TYR A 95 11.20 0.01 -3.51
CA TYR A 95 11.66 1.12 -4.34
C TYR A 95 11.97 0.65 -5.76
N VAL A 96 11.51 1.42 -6.74
CA VAL A 96 11.76 1.16 -8.16
C VAL A 96 12.59 2.29 -8.77
N GLY A 97 13.19 2.04 -9.93
CA GLY A 97 14.07 3.01 -10.60
C GLY A 97 13.34 4.23 -11.16
N SER A 98 12.07 4.09 -11.56
CA SER A 98 11.24 5.20 -12.06
C SER A 98 9.75 4.92 -11.83
N LEU A 99 8.93 5.97 -11.80
CA LEU A 99 7.48 5.78 -11.73
C LEU A 99 6.91 5.08 -12.97
N ASP A 100 7.55 5.23 -14.14
CA ASP A 100 7.15 4.53 -15.37
C ASP A 100 7.23 3.01 -15.25
N SER A 101 8.09 2.46 -14.38
CA SER A 101 8.19 1.01 -14.18
C SER A 101 7.06 0.43 -13.31
N LEU A 102 6.08 1.26 -12.91
CA LEU A 102 4.92 0.86 -12.12
C LEU A 102 3.66 0.62 -12.97
N ARG A 103 3.76 0.84 -14.29
CA ARG A 103 2.72 0.52 -15.27
C ARG A 103 2.73 -0.97 -15.63
#